data_AF-A0A1Y6FXG2-F1
#
_entry.id   AF-A0A1Y6FXG2-F1
#
_cell.length_a   1.000
_cell.length_b   1.000
_cell.length_c   1.000
_cell.angle_alpha   90.00
_cell.angle_beta   90.00
_cell.angle_gamma   90.00
#
_symmetry.space_group_name_H-M   'P 1'
#
loop_
_entity.id
_entity.type
_entity.pdbx_description
1 polymer ?
#
loop_
_entity_poly.entity_id
_entity_poly.type
_entity_poly.pdbx_seq_one_letter_code
_entity_poly.pdbx_strand_id
1 'polypeptide(L)'
;MKTQIRFCLNCSVWCFTITTQNGGKVLEFREPQYPMNFYDVEVKLFNKHFHILLNEHYPYLACATVVEFGKIKFIDVPELFQQFISFYKVLDVKELNEPLVLKLGSKKGILQNDNYLNSAELEQLAYWKPERIGEAIFNYWD
;
A
#
# COMPACT_ATOMS: atom_id res chain seq x y z
N MET A 1 -7.15 -15.20 10.31
CA MET A 1 -6.74 -14.47 11.53
C MET A 1 -5.25 -14.60 11.91
N LYS A 2 -4.65 -15.81 11.98
CA LYS A 2 -3.22 -15.94 12.38
C LYS A 2 -2.22 -15.28 11.41
N THR A 3 -2.52 -15.24 10.11
CA THR A 3 -1.63 -14.69 9.09
C THR A 3 -1.50 -13.17 9.17
N GLN A 4 -2.62 -12.47 9.42
CA GLN A 4 -2.69 -11.00 9.43
C GLN A 4 -1.96 -10.38 10.63
N ILE A 5 -2.11 -10.98 11.83
CA ILE A 5 -1.36 -10.60 13.03
C ILE A 5 0.15 -10.79 12.82
N ARG A 6 0.56 -11.83 12.09
CA ARG A 6 1.96 -12.12 11.78
C ARG A 6 2.54 -11.12 10.76
N PHE A 7 1.75 -10.65 9.80
CA PHE A 7 2.15 -9.58 8.87
C PHE A 7 2.33 -8.23 9.58
N CYS A 8 1.43 -7.88 10.51
CA CYS A 8 1.45 -6.65 11.29
C CYS A 8 2.70 -6.50 12.18
N LEU A 9 2.97 -7.49 13.04
CA LEU A 9 4.16 -7.52 13.91
C LEU A 9 5.47 -7.51 13.12
N ASN A 10 5.46 -8.11 11.93
CA ASN A 10 6.62 -8.13 11.07
C ASN A 10 6.85 -6.78 10.39
N CYS A 11 5.80 -6.05 9.97
CA CYS A 11 5.98 -4.78 9.26
C CYS A 11 6.70 -3.73 10.12
N SER A 12 6.25 -3.53 11.36
CA SER A 12 6.87 -2.56 12.27
C SER A 12 8.32 -2.92 12.59
N VAL A 13 8.58 -4.20 12.88
CA VAL A 13 9.93 -4.72 13.16
C VAL A 13 10.83 -4.59 11.93
N TRP A 14 10.40 -5.05 10.75
CA TRP A 14 11.20 -4.97 9.53
C TRP A 14 11.45 -3.53 9.09
N CYS A 15 10.45 -2.65 9.15
CA CYS A 15 10.65 -1.23 8.86
C CYS A 15 11.66 -0.61 9.81
N PHE A 16 11.57 -0.89 11.12
CA PHE A 16 12.53 -0.38 12.09
C PHE A 16 13.95 -0.94 11.85
N THR A 17 14.08 -2.25 11.63
CA THR A 17 15.35 -2.92 11.37
C THR A 17 16.00 -2.40 10.10
N ILE A 18 15.29 -2.42 8.98
CA ILE A 18 15.81 -1.96 7.68
C ILE A 18 16.17 -0.48 7.74
N THR A 19 15.28 0.36 8.30
CA THR A 19 15.55 1.81 8.41
C THR A 19 16.80 2.07 9.25
N THR A 20 16.94 1.40 10.41
CA THR A 20 18.10 1.57 11.30
C THR A 20 19.39 1.04 10.67
N GLN A 21 19.35 -0.12 10.01
CA GLN A 21 20.51 -0.71 9.32
C GLN A 21 21.08 0.20 8.23
N ASN A 22 20.21 1.00 7.60
CA ASN A 22 20.60 1.95 6.57
C ASN A 22 20.84 3.37 7.14
N GLY A 23 21.02 3.51 8.47
CA GLY A 23 21.32 4.78 9.13
C GLY A 23 20.17 5.80 9.15
N GLY A 24 18.95 5.36 8.85
CA GLY A 24 17.74 6.17 8.90
C GLY A 24 17.08 6.16 10.28
N LYS A 25 15.92 6.81 10.34
CA LYS A 25 15.07 6.89 11.53
C LYS A 25 13.60 6.73 11.17
N VAL A 26 12.87 5.91 11.93
CA VAL A 26 11.40 5.90 11.93
C VAL A 26 10.92 7.08 12.76
N LEU A 27 10.08 7.94 12.17
CA LEU A 27 9.52 9.13 12.79
C LEU A 27 8.16 8.84 13.42
N GLU A 28 7.31 8.13 12.68
CA GLU A 28 5.97 7.77 13.12
C GLU A 28 5.56 6.41 12.53
N PHE A 29 4.71 5.68 13.26
CA PHE A 29 4.11 4.44 12.82
C PHE A 29 2.61 4.50 13.10
N ARG A 30 1.80 4.44 12.04
CA ARG A 30 0.34 4.47 12.11
C ARG A 30 -0.21 3.13 11.64
N GLU A 31 -1.03 2.52 12.49
CA GLU A 31 -1.74 1.28 12.16
C GLU A 31 -3.02 1.57 11.36
N PRO A 32 -3.49 0.63 10.52
CA PRO A 32 -4.81 0.70 9.91
C PRO A 32 -5.87 0.97 10.97
N GLN A 33 -6.61 2.04 10.78
CA GLN A 33 -7.76 2.40 11.60
C GLN A 33 -8.84 2.86 10.65
N TYR A 34 -10.04 2.30 10.80
CA TYR A 34 -11.17 2.65 9.96
C TYR A 34 -11.29 4.18 9.81
N PRO A 35 -11.32 4.71 8.58
CA PRO A 35 -11.47 4.01 7.28
C PRO A 35 -10.16 3.57 6.57
N MET A 36 -8.97 3.86 7.12
CA MET A 36 -7.67 3.58 6.51
C MET A 36 -7.32 2.09 6.48
N ASN A 37 -6.99 1.55 5.28
CA ASN A 37 -6.72 0.11 5.07
C ASN A 37 -5.23 -0.27 4.96
N PHE A 38 -4.33 0.57 5.45
CA PHE A 38 -2.88 0.35 5.33
C PHE A 38 -2.11 0.86 6.55
N TYR A 39 -0.94 0.27 6.80
CA TYR A 39 0.05 0.81 7.72
C TYR A 39 0.79 1.95 7.04
N ASP A 40 1.05 3.01 7.78
CA ASP A 40 1.84 4.16 7.33
C ASP A 40 3.03 4.37 8.27
N VAL A 41 4.23 4.18 7.74
CA VAL A 41 5.48 4.37 8.48
C VAL A 41 6.22 5.58 7.92
N GLU A 42 6.22 6.67 8.66
CA GLU A 42 6.96 7.88 8.29
C GLU A 42 8.44 7.70 8.65
N VAL A 43 9.32 7.89 7.67
CA VAL A 43 10.76 7.64 7.82
C VAL A 43 11.62 8.77 7.27
N LYS A 44 12.77 8.97 7.90
CA LYS A 44 13.89 9.71 7.34
C LYS A 44 15.01 8.73 7.00
N LEU A 45 15.23 8.50 5.72
CA LEU A 45 16.17 7.49 5.23
C LEU A 45 16.79 7.91 3.90
N PHE A 46 18.08 7.60 3.67
CA PHE A 46 18.82 8.01 2.45
C PHE A 46 18.77 9.52 2.17
N ASN A 47 18.83 10.35 3.21
CA ASN A 47 18.64 11.80 3.16
C ASN A 47 17.27 12.25 2.58
N LYS A 48 16.29 11.34 2.48
CA LYS A 48 14.92 11.61 2.06
C LYS A 48 13.98 11.50 3.27
N HIS A 49 12.83 12.13 3.17
CA HIS A 49 11.71 12.00 4.09
C HIS A 49 10.50 11.54 3.29
N PHE A 50 9.95 10.38 3.67
CA PHE A 50 8.86 9.73 2.96
C PHE A 50 8.15 8.73 3.88
N HIS A 51 7.12 8.10 3.35
CA HIS A 51 6.27 7.12 4.00
C HIS A 51 6.45 5.76 3.34
N ILE A 52 6.51 4.70 4.15
CA ILE A 52 6.40 3.31 3.70
C ILE A 52 4.97 2.87 3.98
N LEU A 53 4.27 2.42 2.93
CA LEU A 53 2.88 1.98 3.00
C LEU A 53 2.82 0.46 2.86
N LEU A 54 2.09 -0.20 3.75
CA LEU A 54 1.81 -1.64 3.65
C LEU A 54 0.30 -1.88 3.74
N ASN A 55 -0.29 -2.50 2.72
CA ASN A 55 -1.71 -2.83 2.74
C ASN A 55 -2.04 -3.85 3.86
N GLU A 56 -3.17 -3.69 4.54
CA GLU A 56 -3.51 -4.51 5.70
C GLU A 56 -3.98 -5.94 5.37
N HIS A 57 -4.41 -6.16 4.12
CA HIS A 57 -5.00 -7.41 3.65
C HIS A 57 -4.09 -8.16 2.67
N TYR A 58 -3.32 -7.42 1.88
CA TYR A 58 -2.44 -7.93 0.85
C TYR A 58 -0.99 -7.54 1.14
N PRO A 59 0.01 -8.37 0.78
CA PRO A 59 1.42 -8.06 1.01
C PRO A 59 1.95 -7.04 -0.02
N TYR A 60 1.20 -5.97 -0.27
CA TYR A 60 1.55 -4.89 -1.19
C TYR A 60 2.22 -3.76 -0.43
N LEU A 61 3.44 -3.41 -0.86
CA LEU A 61 4.25 -2.36 -0.27
C LEU A 61 4.52 -1.27 -1.29
N ALA A 62 4.40 0.00 -0.89
CA ALA A 62 4.72 1.15 -1.71
C ALA A 62 5.41 2.23 -0.87
N CYS A 63 5.93 3.27 -1.52
CA CYS A 63 6.45 4.46 -0.85
C CYS A 63 5.73 5.72 -1.33
N ALA A 64 5.62 6.72 -0.47
CA ALA A 64 4.96 7.99 -0.79
C ALA A 64 5.63 9.20 -0.12
N THR A 65 5.55 10.37 -0.75
CA THR A 65 5.99 11.65 -0.15
C THR A 65 4.89 12.37 0.60
N VAL A 66 3.64 12.05 0.29
CA VAL A 66 2.44 12.66 0.88
C VAL A 66 1.45 11.53 1.10
N VAL A 67 0.91 11.49 2.31
CA VAL A 67 -0.15 10.55 2.73
C VAL A 67 -1.21 11.38 3.46
N GLU A 68 -2.24 11.75 2.74
CA GLU A 68 -3.39 12.51 3.23
C GLU A 68 -4.68 11.79 2.83
N PHE A 69 -5.79 12.10 3.51
CA PHE A 69 -7.10 11.53 3.17
C PHE A 69 -7.45 11.80 1.70
N GLY A 70 -7.66 10.74 0.92
CA GLY A 70 -7.97 10.81 -0.50
C GLY A 70 -6.82 11.30 -1.41
N LYS A 71 -5.59 11.42 -0.88
CA LYS A 71 -4.45 11.91 -1.66
C LYS A 71 -3.14 11.28 -1.20
N ILE A 72 -2.61 10.40 -2.04
CA ILE A 72 -1.31 9.77 -1.85
C ILE A 72 -0.41 10.11 -3.03
N LYS A 73 0.80 10.64 -2.76
CA LYS A 73 1.80 10.93 -3.78
C LYS A 73 2.93 9.90 -3.72
N PHE A 74 2.78 8.84 -4.50
CA PHE A 74 3.75 7.75 -4.56
C PHE A 74 5.13 8.19 -5.07
N ILE A 75 6.17 7.51 -4.59
CA ILE A 75 7.56 7.64 -5.04
C ILE A 75 8.22 6.26 -5.12
N ASP A 76 9.23 6.14 -5.98
CA ASP A 76 10.11 4.98 -6.01
C ASP A 76 11.32 5.23 -5.12
N VAL A 77 11.64 4.25 -4.28
CA VAL A 77 12.87 4.21 -3.48
C VAL A 77 13.57 2.87 -3.73
N PRO A 78 14.24 2.70 -4.89
CA PRO A 78 14.78 1.41 -5.31
C PRO A 78 15.75 0.78 -4.29
N GLU A 79 16.51 1.61 -3.57
CA GLU A 79 17.46 1.19 -2.52
C GLU A 79 16.74 0.48 -1.35
N LEU A 80 15.50 0.89 -1.09
CA LEU A 80 14.64 0.28 -0.08
C LEU A 80 13.93 -0.95 -0.64
N PHE A 81 13.45 -0.89 -1.88
CA PHE A 81 12.66 -1.93 -2.52
C PHE A 81 13.39 -3.28 -2.55
N GLN A 82 14.70 -3.27 -2.82
CA GLN A 82 15.53 -4.48 -2.81
C GLN A 82 15.54 -5.21 -1.46
N GLN A 83 15.30 -4.50 -0.36
CA GLN A 83 15.32 -5.08 0.99
C GLN A 83 13.97 -5.70 1.37
N PHE A 84 12.88 -5.30 0.69
CA PHE A 84 11.53 -5.77 0.97
C PHE A 84 10.98 -6.78 -0.05
N ILE A 85 11.59 -6.90 -1.23
CA ILE A 85 11.08 -7.75 -2.33
C ILE A 85 10.95 -9.24 -1.98
N SER A 86 11.72 -9.73 -1.00
CA SER A 86 11.64 -11.11 -0.51
C SER A 86 10.40 -11.37 0.36
N PHE A 87 9.75 -10.33 0.86
CA PHE A 87 8.64 -10.40 1.82
C PHE A 87 7.32 -9.86 1.26
N TYR A 88 7.41 -8.87 0.38
CA TYR A 88 6.26 -8.12 -0.13
C TYR A 88 6.35 -7.97 -1.64
N LYS A 89 5.19 -7.86 -2.30
CA LYS A 89 5.13 -7.34 -3.66
C LYS A 89 5.26 -5.83 -3.56
N VAL A 90 6.46 -5.34 -3.89
CA VAL A 90 6.76 -3.91 -3.93
C VAL A 90 6.20 -3.34 -5.23
N LEU A 91 5.34 -2.34 -5.13
CA LEU A 91 4.67 -1.70 -6.24
C LEU A 91 5.39 -0.40 -6.60
N ASP A 92 5.75 -0.25 -7.87
CA ASP A 92 6.39 0.97 -8.35
C ASP A 92 5.36 2.08 -8.68
N VAL A 93 5.84 3.31 -8.82
CA VAL A 93 4.99 4.47 -9.15
C VAL A 93 4.27 4.30 -10.47
N LYS A 94 4.84 3.56 -11.43
CA LYS A 94 4.22 3.32 -12.72
C LYS A 94 3.00 2.42 -12.55
N GLU A 95 3.15 1.27 -11.90
CA GLU A 95 2.06 0.33 -11.56
C GLU A 95 0.96 1.05 -10.76
N LEU A 96 1.32 1.84 -9.76
CA LEU A 96 0.37 2.53 -8.89
C LEU A 96 -0.42 3.64 -9.59
N ASN A 97 0.14 4.25 -10.65
CA ASN A 97 -0.54 5.27 -11.44
C ASN A 97 -1.24 4.71 -12.67
N GLU A 98 -1.20 3.39 -12.92
CA GLU A 98 -1.98 2.81 -14.00
C GLU A 98 -3.47 3.07 -13.76
N PRO A 99 -4.23 3.43 -14.82
CA PRO A 99 -5.67 3.61 -14.71
C PRO A 99 -6.34 2.32 -14.24
N LEU A 100 -7.22 2.43 -13.25
CA LEU A 100 -8.05 1.31 -12.84
C LEU A 100 -9.23 1.19 -13.81
N VAL A 101 -9.20 0.18 -14.68
CA VAL A 101 -10.26 0.01 -15.68
C VAL A 101 -11.32 -0.97 -15.20
N LEU A 102 -12.46 -0.41 -14.76
CA LEU A 102 -13.66 -1.16 -14.37
C LEU A 102 -14.58 -1.41 -15.60
N LYS A 103 -14.77 -2.66 -16.02
CA LYS A 103 -15.83 -3.07 -16.96
C LYS A 103 -17.08 -3.53 -16.20
N LEU A 104 -18.02 -2.63 -15.97
CA LEU A 104 -19.37 -2.98 -15.52
C LEU A 104 -20.12 -3.71 -16.65
N GLY A 105 -20.43 -5.00 -16.47
CA GLY A 105 -21.34 -5.69 -17.40
C GLY A 105 -21.27 -7.21 -17.49
N SER A 106 -20.30 -7.89 -16.87
CA SER A 106 -20.26 -9.36 -16.88
C SER A 106 -20.19 -9.90 -15.46
N LYS A 107 -21.09 -10.84 -15.15
CA LYS A 107 -21.30 -11.54 -13.86
C LYS A 107 -20.06 -12.30 -13.31
N LYS A 108 -18.83 -11.96 -13.73
CA LYS A 108 -17.58 -12.59 -13.30
C LYS A 108 -16.30 -11.77 -13.54
N GLY A 109 -16.37 -10.49 -13.90
CA GLY A 109 -15.14 -9.74 -14.22
C GLY A 109 -15.41 -8.27 -14.39
N ILE A 110 -15.28 -7.53 -13.30
CA ILE A 110 -15.40 -6.06 -13.28
C ILE A 110 -14.07 -5.39 -13.59
N LEU A 111 -12.94 -6.09 -13.58
CA LEU A 111 -11.61 -5.51 -13.80
C LEU A 111 -10.94 -6.11 -15.03
N GLN A 112 -10.28 -5.27 -15.84
CA GLN A 112 -9.41 -5.73 -16.93
C GLN A 112 -8.07 -6.25 -16.42
N ASN A 113 -7.61 -5.75 -15.27
CA ASN A 113 -6.44 -6.27 -14.59
C ASN A 113 -6.78 -7.63 -13.95
N ASP A 114 -5.85 -8.59 -14.02
CA ASP A 114 -5.94 -9.81 -13.23
C ASP A 114 -6.09 -9.44 -11.75
N ASN A 115 -7.15 -9.94 -11.11
CA ASN A 115 -7.51 -9.56 -9.76
C ASN A 115 -8.13 -10.76 -9.03
N TYR A 116 -7.95 -10.77 -7.71
CA TYR A 116 -8.51 -11.78 -6.82
C TYR A 116 -9.60 -11.18 -5.91
N LEU A 117 -10.25 -10.10 -6.37
CA LEU A 117 -11.20 -9.36 -5.54
C LEU A 117 -12.50 -10.13 -5.34
N ASN A 118 -13.00 -10.09 -4.11
CA ASN A 118 -14.29 -10.63 -3.73
C ASN A 118 -15.43 -9.63 -4.04
N SER A 119 -16.68 -10.03 -3.82
CA SER A 119 -17.85 -9.20 -4.14
C SER A 119 -17.90 -7.88 -3.36
N ALA A 120 -17.50 -7.86 -2.09
CA ALA A 120 -17.51 -6.63 -1.29
C ALA A 120 -16.43 -5.64 -1.76
N GLU A 121 -15.25 -6.12 -2.14
CA GLU A 121 -14.20 -5.28 -2.71
C GLU A 121 -14.63 -4.68 -4.06
N LEU A 122 -15.33 -5.47 -4.89
CA LEU A 122 -15.90 -4.99 -6.14
C LEU A 122 -16.99 -3.92 -5.94
N GLU A 123 -17.83 -4.09 -4.91
CA GLU A 123 -18.83 -3.07 -4.51
C GLU A 123 -18.17 -1.78 -4.06
N GLN A 124 -17.11 -1.86 -3.24
CA GLN A 124 -16.33 -0.71 -2.81
C GLN A 124 -15.70 0.04 -4.00
N LEU A 125 -15.09 -0.67 -4.95
CA LEU A 125 -14.55 -0.06 -6.17
C LEU A 125 -15.64 0.62 -7.01
N ALA A 126 -16.82 0.02 -7.12
CA ALA A 126 -17.94 0.58 -7.88
C ALA A 126 -18.53 1.84 -7.20
N TYR A 127 -18.50 1.90 -5.87
CA TYR A 127 -18.99 3.02 -5.08
C TYR A 127 -18.02 4.22 -5.13
N TRP A 128 -16.77 4.02 -4.75
CA TRP A 128 -15.79 5.12 -4.64
C TRP A 128 -15.14 5.50 -5.96
N LYS A 129 -15.13 4.59 -6.94
CA LYS A 129 -14.61 4.83 -8.30
C LYS A 129 -13.19 5.41 -8.31
N PRO A 130 -12.21 4.76 -7.66
CA PRO A 130 -10.82 5.18 -7.78
C PRO A 130 -10.40 5.19 -9.25
N GLU A 131 -9.61 6.18 -9.63
CA GLU A 131 -9.15 6.36 -11.01
C GLU A 131 -7.89 5.51 -11.29
N ARG A 132 -7.11 5.22 -10.24
CA ARG A 132 -5.81 4.55 -10.36
C ARG A 132 -5.69 3.34 -9.44
N ILE A 133 -4.80 2.41 -9.79
CA ILE A 133 -4.53 1.20 -9.00
C ILE A 133 -4.10 1.56 -7.57
N GLY A 134 -3.24 2.56 -7.39
CA GLY A 134 -2.75 2.96 -6.06
C GLY A 134 -3.85 3.45 -5.13
N GLU A 135 -4.87 4.13 -5.65
CA GLU A 135 -6.05 4.59 -4.90
C GLU A 135 -6.96 3.42 -4.52
N ALA A 136 -6.96 2.34 -5.30
CA ALA A 136 -7.67 1.12 -4.95
C ALA A 136 -6.95 0.33 -3.83
N ILE A 137 -5.62 0.30 -3.88
CA ILE A 137 -4.80 -0.51 -2.96
C ILE A 137 -4.61 0.20 -1.62
N PHE A 138 -4.33 1.50 -1.61
CA PHE A 138 -4.09 2.28 -0.40
C PHE A 138 -5.16 3.37 -0.29
N ASN A 139 -6.16 3.15 0.57
CA ASN A 139 -7.30 4.06 0.65
C ASN A 139 -7.89 4.17 2.06
N TYR A 140 -8.88 5.04 2.15
CA TYR A 140 -9.76 5.30 3.29
C TYR A 140 -11.19 4.88 2.90
N TRP A 141 -11.50 3.58 3.00
CA TRP A 141 -12.82 3.02 2.65
C TRP A 141 -13.80 3.13 3.84
N ASP A 142 -14.97 3.73 3.62
CA ASP A 142 -16.13 3.69 4.56
C ASP A 142 -16.89 2.36 4.46
#